data_AF-A0A428QQG2-F1
#
_entry.id   AF-A0A428QQG2-F1
#
_cell.length_a   1.000
_cell.length_b   1.000
_cell.length_c   1.000
_cell.angle_alpha   90.00
_cell.angle_beta   90.00
_cell.angle_gamma   90.00
#
_symmetry.space_group_name_H-M   'P 1'
#
loop_
_entity.id
_entity.type
_entity.pdbx_description
1 polymer ?
#
loop_
_entity_poly.entity_id
_entity_poly.type
_entity_poly.pdbx_seq_one_letter_code
_entity_poly.pdbx_strand_id
1 'polypeptide(L)'
;MHRFLYLLLLLLVVPASCASSCDTEPLSLPIRDVQVLPNVAKSFMKGIPTKLGSPTQNVVLLPWAELNNTYIYDDQPYCDKTVIWNDRICSIRRGGLFKEEKSESFEKASDIGDAGGSTDESTFQGSEAGIKRLVSTSLAGTDNITLEGAPALEGFPIGIPRLKWDAGYTLLHPLGLGSNSTYLNALRAAGKISSRVWSIFWGRMWIKDPIDGSLVLGGYDEEKVIGRNYTAPLAYDDYAGTSGCWTGMKVTVSDIRVNFRDGSDKSIFPSNTALPCCIVPQRQLLLEAPGAYVGKFEQVTGFNHTETSYGLHWSARLFDADKVFDGDITFHLDSGLQVRVPNDQYIVPFVDIDRSGERVTKSDVKELLMNGVADQPATLGRYFLTAAYLMVNHDAGTFTLWQANPSKSSKLVRVFDEDTAKKCGEDASGVVQPSVSATPAKEEKTQPAEEPEEETSSPSGAVIGGAVAGVVVGLGVIGLGIFFLIRRRRKAKSTNESAESKVHSVESTPSYPAWSPPQEMAGCKPMPPEMQGQSHFVYEMDGNTYYPNQGRK
;
A
#
# COMPACT_ATOMS: atom_id res chain seq x y z
N MET A 1 -24.93 -66.82 26.67
CA MET A 1 -23.47 -67.11 26.69
C MET A 1 -22.89 -66.68 25.35
N HIS A 2 -21.78 -65.97 25.43
CA HIS A 2 -20.96 -65.22 24.47
C HIS A 2 -20.96 -65.50 22.95
N ARG A 3 -20.78 -64.39 22.19
CA ARG A 3 -19.84 -64.09 21.06
C ARG A 3 -20.59 -63.25 20.00
N PHE A 4 -20.52 -61.91 19.91
CA PHE A 4 -19.44 -60.93 19.69
C PHE A 4 -18.55 -61.15 18.44
N LEU A 5 -18.45 -60.06 17.64
CA LEU A 5 -17.43 -59.70 16.60
C LEU A 5 -17.55 -60.38 15.22
N TYR A 6 -17.39 -59.73 14.05
CA TYR A 6 -16.87 -58.40 13.69
C TYR A 6 -17.53 -57.92 12.38
N LEU A 7 -17.95 -56.65 12.35
CA LEU A 7 -18.30 -55.89 11.15
C LEU A 7 -17.01 -55.31 10.55
N LEU A 8 -16.64 -55.69 9.33
CA LEU A 8 -15.46 -55.15 8.64
C LEU A 8 -15.89 -53.91 7.82
N LEU A 9 -15.74 -52.72 8.41
CA LEU A 9 -15.88 -51.45 7.68
C LEU A 9 -14.52 -51.13 7.04
N LEU A 10 -14.40 -51.33 5.73
CA LEU A 10 -13.27 -50.85 4.93
C LEU A 10 -13.39 -49.32 4.79
N LEU A 11 -12.75 -48.60 5.71
CA LEU A 11 -12.41 -47.18 5.53
C LEU A 11 -11.31 -47.11 4.46
N LEU A 12 -11.71 -46.83 3.22
CA LEU A 12 -10.82 -46.26 2.21
C LEU A 12 -10.40 -44.87 2.70
N VAL A 13 -9.29 -44.82 3.44
CA VAL A 13 -8.52 -43.59 3.60
C VAL A 13 -7.91 -43.30 2.24
N VAL A 14 -8.62 -42.55 1.40
CA VAL A 14 -7.99 -41.83 0.31
C VAL A 14 -7.03 -40.85 1.01
N PRO A 15 -5.70 -40.95 0.84
CA PRO A 15 -4.84 -39.87 1.26
C PRO A 15 -5.31 -38.66 0.46
N ALA A 16 -5.92 -37.70 1.16
CA ALA A 16 -6.02 -36.36 0.63
C ALA A 16 -4.59 -35.97 0.30
N SER A 17 -4.23 -36.05 -0.97
CA SER A 17 -3.00 -35.46 -1.46
C SER A 17 -3.21 -33.98 -1.22
N CYS A 18 -2.72 -33.47 -0.09
CA CYS A 18 -2.45 -32.05 0.05
C CYS A 18 -1.61 -31.74 -1.18
N ALA A 19 -2.20 -31.09 -2.19
CA ALA A 19 -1.44 -30.53 -3.28
C ALA A 19 -0.31 -29.75 -2.61
N SER A 20 0.91 -30.19 -2.85
CA SER A 20 2.09 -29.57 -2.26
C SER A 20 2.03 -28.09 -2.65
N SER A 21 2.09 -27.18 -1.68
CA SER A 21 2.05 -25.73 -1.94
C SER A 21 3.20 -25.24 -2.84
N CYS A 22 4.10 -26.14 -3.19
CA CYS A 22 5.26 -25.98 -4.03
C CYS A 22 4.94 -25.91 -5.52
N ASP A 23 3.85 -26.53 -5.97
CA ASP A 23 3.43 -26.55 -7.38
C ASP A 23 2.37 -25.50 -7.72
N THR A 24 1.97 -24.70 -6.74
CA THR A 24 0.95 -23.66 -6.92
C THR A 24 1.52 -22.49 -7.72
N GLU A 25 1.05 -22.33 -8.96
CA GLU A 25 1.43 -21.21 -9.83
C GLU A 25 0.97 -19.85 -9.26
N PRO A 26 1.71 -18.76 -9.53
CA PRO A 26 1.31 -17.42 -9.11
C PRO A 26 0.01 -17.01 -9.81
N LEU A 27 -0.79 -16.19 -9.13
CA LEU A 27 -2.01 -15.62 -9.67
C LEU A 27 -1.70 -14.25 -10.28
N SER A 28 -2.31 -13.90 -11.40
CA SER A 28 -2.17 -12.56 -12.01
C SER A 28 -3.52 -11.90 -12.15
N LEU A 29 -3.73 -10.85 -11.36
CA LEU A 29 -4.97 -10.07 -11.31
C LEU A 29 -4.78 -8.81 -12.17
N PRO A 30 -5.65 -8.54 -13.15
CA PRO A 30 -5.48 -7.39 -14.03
C PRO A 30 -5.84 -6.08 -13.32
N ILE A 31 -5.03 -5.05 -13.57
CA ILE A 31 -5.33 -3.66 -13.19
C ILE A 31 -5.69 -2.90 -14.46
N ARG A 32 -6.98 -2.72 -14.72
CA ARG A 32 -7.49 -2.20 -16.00
C ARG A 32 -8.62 -1.21 -15.78
N ASP A 33 -9.00 -0.50 -16.85
CA ASP A 33 -10.20 0.33 -16.82
C ASP A 33 -11.46 -0.55 -16.70
N VAL A 34 -12.30 -0.23 -15.72
CA VAL A 34 -13.54 -0.95 -15.41
C VAL A 34 -14.69 0.05 -15.40
N GLN A 35 -15.75 -0.24 -16.16
CA GLN A 35 -16.98 0.55 -16.08
C GLN A 35 -17.68 0.20 -14.77
N VAL A 36 -17.70 1.14 -13.84
CA VAL A 36 -18.17 0.94 -12.47
C VAL A 36 -19.69 0.79 -12.40
N LEU A 37 -20.42 1.66 -13.13
CA LEU A 37 -21.87 1.63 -13.17
C LEU A 37 -22.34 1.18 -14.57
N PRO A 38 -22.96 0.01 -14.70
CA PRO A 38 -23.40 -0.50 -16.02
C PRO A 38 -24.35 0.43 -16.77
N ASN A 39 -25.15 1.20 -16.04
CA ASN A 39 -26.14 2.15 -16.58
C ASN A 39 -25.60 3.58 -16.79
N VAL A 40 -24.33 3.83 -16.48
CA VAL A 40 -23.67 5.12 -16.75
C VAL A 40 -22.51 4.86 -17.71
N ALA A 41 -22.68 5.31 -18.95
CA ALA A 41 -21.64 5.18 -19.97
C ALA A 41 -20.34 5.81 -19.47
N LYS A 42 -19.19 5.22 -19.82
CA LYS A 42 -17.86 5.75 -19.48
C LYS A 42 -17.61 6.04 -18.00
N SER A 43 -18.33 5.40 -17.08
CA SER A 43 -18.06 5.46 -15.62
C SER A 43 -16.80 4.67 -15.24
N PHE A 44 -15.67 4.97 -15.89
CA PHE A 44 -14.46 4.17 -15.82
C PHE A 44 -13.58 4.55 -14.63
N MET A 45 -13.15 3.54 -13.88
CA MET A 45 -12.07 3.64 -12.91
C MET A 45 -11.05 2.53 -13.17
N LYS A 46 -9.76 2.80 -12.92
CA LYS A 46 -8.69 1.80 -13.09
C LYS A 46 -8.42 1.05 -11.78
N GLY A 47 -8.62 -0.26 -11.79
CA GLY A 47 -8.43 -1.11 -10.62
C GLY A 47 -8.64 -2.59 -10.95
N ILE A 48 -8.89 -3.40 -9.92
CA ILE A 48 -9.09 -4.85 -10.03
C ILE A 48 -10.59 -5.16 -10.04
N PRO A 49 -11.14 -5.70 -11.15
CA PRO A 49 -12.53 -6.15 -11.21
C PRO A 49 -12.79 -7.24 -10.16
N THR A 50 -13.83 -7.08 -9.36
CA THR A 50 -14.14 -7.97 -8.25
C THR A 50 -15.63 -8.27 -8.18
N LYS A 51 -15.97 -9.51 -7.89
CA LYS A 51 -17.32 -9.98 -7.59
C LYS A 51 -17.43 -10.26 -6.09
N LEU A 52 -18.50 -9.76 -5.47
CA LEU A 52 -18.77 -9.91 -4.04
C LEU A 52 -20.20 -10.39 -3.84
N GLY A 53 -20.40 -11.36 -2.95
CA GLY A 53 -21.72 -11.81 -2.53
C GLY A 53 -22.43 -12.80 -3.46
N SER A 54 -23.60 -13.23 -3.01
CA SER A 54 -24.51 -14.13 -3.72
C SER A 54 -25.96 -13.62 -3.61
N PRO A 55 -26.60 -13.17 -4.70
CA PRO A 55 -26.08 -13.01 -6.05
C PRO A 55 -24.91 -12.03 -6.13
N THR A 56 -24.02 -12.25 -7.10
CA THR A 56 -22.78 -11.49 -7.25
C THR A 56 -23.04 -10.02 -7.59
N GLN A 57 -22.40 -9.13 -6.86
CA GLN A 57 -22.32 -7.69 -7.08
C GLN A 57 -20.93 -7.33 -7.58
N ASN A 58 -20.83 -6.42 -8.55
CA ASN A 58 -19.54 -6.01 -9.11
C ASN A 58 -19.01 -4.77 -8.38
N VAL A 59 -17.77 -4.84 -7.93
CA VAL A 59 -17.02 -3.73 -7.36
C VAL A 59 -15.61 -3.68 -7.96
N VAL A 60 -14.89 -2.59 -7.73
CA VAL A 60 -13.53 -2.40 -8.23
C VAL A 60 -12.61 -2.12 -7.04
N LEU A 61 -11.59 -2.98 -6.86
CA LEU A 61 -10.64 -2.84 -5.76
C LEU A 61 -9.36 -2.11 -6.20
N LEU A 62 -8.64 -1.55 -5.21
CA LEU A 62 -7.32 -0.95 -5.34
C LEU A 62 -6.34 -1.64 -4.38
N PRO A 63 -5.16 -2.11 -4.84
CA PRO A 63 -4.11 -2.62 -3.97
C PRO A 63 -3.66 -1.60 -2.91
N TRP A 64 -3.62 -2.02 -1.64
CA TRP A 64 -3.30 -1.14 -0.52
C TRP A 64 -2.24 -1.76 0.40
N ALA A 65 -1.00 -1.26 0.32
CA ALA A 65 0.16 -1.90 0.93
C ALA A 65 0.25 -1.76 2.47
N GLU A 66 -0.44 -0.80 3.06
CA GLU A 66 -0.42 -0.55 4.52
C GLU A 66 -1.61 -1.15 5.28
N LEU A 67 -2.62 -1.67 4.57
CA LEU A 67 -3.82 -2.23 5.18
C LEU A 67 -3.72 -3.74 5.28
N ASN A 68 -4.04 -4.30 6.45
CA ASN A 68 -4.12 -5.74 6.66
C ASN A 68 -5.48 -6.29 6.21
N ASN A 69 -6.57 -5.59 6.49
CA ASN A 69 -7.91 -5.97 6.08
C ASN A 69 -8.30 -5.37 4.73
N THR A 70 -9.25 -6.03 4.06
CA THR A 70 -9.93 -5.47 2.89
C THR A 70 -11.17 -4.72 3.37
N TYR A 71 -11.34 -3.49 2.89
CA TYR A 71 -12.52 -2.67 3.22
C TYR A 71 -13.39 -2.45 2.00
N ILE A 72 -14.69 -2.65 2.18
CA ILE A 72 -15.71 -2.55 1.14
C ILE A 72 -16.68 -1.42 1.50
N TYR A 73 -16.80 -0.45 0.60
CA TYR A 73 -17.80 0.61 0.70
C TYR A 73 -19.20 0.06 0.41
N ASP A 74 -20.08 0.19 1.39
CA ASP A 74 -21.50 -0.11 1.23
C ASP A 74 -22.26 1.10 0.68
N ASP A 75 -23.58 1.15 0.89
CA ASP A 75 -24.41 2.25 0.45
C ASP A 75 -24.44 3.50 1.33
N GLN A 76 -23.62 3.52 2.38
CA GLN A 76 -23.39 4.68 3.23
C GLN A 76 -21.91 5.06 3.22
N PRO A 77 -21.26 5.18 2.03
CA PRO A 77 -19.85 5.50 1.97
C PRO A 77 -19.63 6.94 2.44
N TYR A 78 -18.52 7.17 3.14
CA TYR A 78 -18.09 8.55 3.37
C TYR A 78 -17.49 9.15 2.09
N CYS A 79 -18.04 10.28 1.64
CA CYS A 79 -17.44 11.14 0.63
C CYS A 79 -17.53 12.60 1.08
N ASP A 80 -16.43 13.35 0.91
CA ASP A 80 -16.39 14.75 1.33
C ASP A 80 -17.25 15.61 0.39
N LYS A 81 -18.36 16.16 0.90
CA LYS A 81 -19.32 16.95 0.11
C LYS A 81 -18.76 18.28 -0.38
N THR A 82 -17.63 18.75 0.18
CA THR A 82 -16.95 19.97 -0.29
C THR A 82 -16.22 19.73 -1.61
N VAL A 83 -15.93 18.47 -1.91
CA VAL A 83 -15.14 18.03 -3.07
C VAL A 83 -15.97 17.17 -4.04
N ILE A 84 -16.76 16.25 -3.48
CA ILE A 84 -17.59 15.30 -4.20
C ILE A 84 -19.02 15.84 -4.26
N TRP A 85 -19.41 16.32 -5.44
CA TRP A 85 -20.61 17.13 -5.60
C TRP A 85 -21.93 16.35 -5.60
N ASN A 86 -21.89 15.02 -5.74
CA ASN A 86 -23.09 14.17 -5.64
C ASN A 86 -22.75 12.70 -5.32
N ASP A 87 -23.77 11.94 -4.93
CA ASP A 87 -23.65 10.52 -4.57
C ASP A 87 -23.22 9.63 -5.74
N ARG A 88 -23.48 10.06 -6.99
CA ARG A 88 -23.08 9.32 -8.18
C ARG A 88 -21.56 9.36 -8.37
N ILE A 89 -20.94 10.54 -8.28
CA ILE A 89 -19.49 10.69 -8.29
C ILE A 89 -18.89 9.88 -7.15
N CYS A 90 -19.48 9.94 -5.95
CA CYS A 90 -19.04 9.15 -4.81
C CYS A 90 -19.05 7.65 -5.12
N SER A 91 -20.17 7.11 -5.59
CA SER A 91 -20.30 5.68 -5.94
C SER A 91 -19.27 5.23 -6.98
N ILE A 92 -19.04 6.05 -8.01
CA ILE A 92 -18.05 5.74 -9.06
C ILE A 92 -16.64 5.80 -8.51
N ARG A 93 -16.27 6.88 -7.81
CA ARG A 93 -14.95 7.03 -7.21
C ARG A 93 -14.66 5.96 -6.17
N ARG A 94 -15.66 5.43 -5.47
CA ARG A 94 -15.54 4.28 -4.55
C ARG A 94 -15.54 2.91 -5.24
N GLY A 95 -15.67 2.85 -6.56
CA GLY A 95 -15.57 1.59 -7.31
C GLY A 95 -16.85 0.75 -7.30
N GLY A 96 -18.02 1.40 -7.18
CA GLY A 96 -19.31 0.74 -7.02
C GLY A 96 -19.61 0.56 -5.53
N LEU A 97 -20.87 0.37 -5.17
CA LEU A 97 -21.26 0.20 -3.76
C LEU A 97 -21.80 -1.20 -3.55
N PHE A 98 -21.38 -1.84 -2.47
CA PHE A 98 -21.90 -3.13 -2.05
C PHE A 98 -23.23 -2.94 -1.30
N LYS A 99 -24.20 -3.82 -1.58
CA LYS A 99 -25.50 -3.86 -0.92
C LYS A 99 -25.57 -5.10 -0.07
N GLU A 100 -25.30 -4.96 1.23
CA GLU A 100 -25.32 -6.05 2.21
C GLU A 100 -26.63 -6.85 2.13
N GLU A 101 -27.77 -6.15 2.05
CA GLU A 101 -29.11 -6.73 2.04
C GLU A 101 -29.45 -7.52 0.76
N LYS A 102 -28.62 -7.41 -0.27
CA LYS A 102 -28.78 -8.12 -1.54
C LYS A 102 -27.86 -9.34 -1.67
N SER A 103 -27.04 -9.61 -0.66
CA SER A 103 -26.20 -10.80 -0.61
C SER A 103 -26.75 -11.77 0.44
N GLU A 104 -27.22 -12.92 -0.02
CA GLU A 104 -27.66 -14.05 0.82
C GLU A 104 -26.49 -14.73 1.54
N SER A 105 -25.26 -14.56 1.04
CA SER A 105 -24.04 -15.09 1.66
C SER A 105 -23.35 -14.10 2.60
N PHE A 106 -23.88 -12.89 2.76
CA PHE A 106 -23.34 -11.92 3.70
C PHE A 106 -23.74 -12.28 5.14
N GLU A 107 -22.74 -12.52 5.99
CA GLU A 107 -22.95 -12.73 7.42
C GLU A 107 -22.35 -11.56 8.20
N LYS A 108 -23.22 -10.81 8.88
CA LYS A 108 -22.80 -9.65 9.68
C LYS A 108 -22.03 -10.07 10.93
N ALA A 109 -20.97 -9.33 11.25
CA ALA A 109 -20.20 -9.45 12.49
C ALA A 109 -20.25 -8.15 13.31
N SER A 110 -19.83 -8.21 14.58
CA SER A 110 -19.72 -7.03 15.46
C SER A 110 -18.63 -6.08 14.97
N ASP A 111 -17.49 -6.65 14.61
CA ASP A 111 -16.29 -5.97 14.15
C ASP A 111 -15.47 -6.90 13.26
N ILE A 112 -14.38 -6.35 12.70
CA ILE A 112 -13.55 -7.07 11.73
C ILE A 112 -12.81 -8.27 12.36
N GLY A 113 -12.50 -8.23 13.66
CA GLY A 113 -11.91 -9.35 14.37
C GLY A 113 -12.88 -10.51 14.51
N ASP A 114 -14.14 -10.22 14.89
CA ASP A 114 -15.21 -11.22 14.97
C ASP A 114 -15.56 -11.83 13.60
N ALA A 115 -15.36 -11.09 12.51
CA ALA A 115 -15.48 -11.61 11.14
C ALA A 115 -14.32 -12.54 10.74
N GLY A 116 -13.25 -12.65 11.56
CA GLY A 116 -12.05 -13.42 11.24
C GLY A 116 -10.95 -12.62 10.52
N GLY A 117 -11.06 -11.29 10.50
CA GLY A 117 -10.04 -10.38 9.98
C GLY A 117 -8.93 -10.07 11.00
N SER A 118 -8.00 -9.21 10.60
CA SER A 118 -6.93 -8.69 11.47
C SER A 118 -7.51 -7.70 12.47
N THR A 119 -7.19 -7.86 13.75
CA THR A 119 -7.55 -6.91 14.81
C THR A 119 -6.67 -5.67 14.84
N ASP A 120 -5.64 -5.64 13.99
CA ASP A 120 -4.66 -4.55 13.94
C ASP A 120 -4.50 -4.04 12.51
N GLU A 121 -4.40 -2.72 12.39
CA GLU A 121 -4.04 -1.99 11.19
C GLU A 121 -2.80 -1.12 11.45
N SER A 122 -2.17 -0.59 10.39
CA SER A 122 -1.00 0.29 10.55
C SER A 122 -1.27 1.45 11.50
N THR A 123 -0.37 1.66 12.46
CA THR A 123 -0.42 2.75 13.44
C THR A 123 0.72 3.76 13.28
N PHE A 124 1.63 3.53 12.33
CA PHE A 124 2.80 4.35 12.11
C PHE A 124 2.46 5.75 11.58
N GLN A 125 3.16 6.76 12.05
CA GLN A 125 3.06 8.12 11.53
C GLN A 125 3.48 8.17 10.06
N GLY A 126 2.61 8.74 9.23
CA GLY A 126 2.76 8.83 7.78
C GLY A 126 1.71 8.03 7.02
N SER A 127 1.12 6.99 7.63
CA SER A 127 -0.06 6.32 7.08
C SER A 127 -1.26 7.25 7.06
N GLU A 128 -2.30 6.90 6.29
CA GLU A 128 -3.57 7.63 6.33
C GLU A 128 -4.10 7.70 7.78
N ALA A 129 -4.38 8.92 8.26
CA ALA A 129 -4.57 9.18 9.68
C ALA A 129 -5.76 8.42 10.32
N GLY A 130 -6.75 8.03 9.50
CA GLY A 130 -7.91 7.28 9.93
C GLY A 130 -7.74 5.76 9.92
N ILE A 131 -6.66 5.21 9.35
CA ILE A 131 -6.43 3.75 9.30
C ILE A 131 -6.46 3.13 10.70
N LYS A 132 -5.77 3.76 11.66
CA LYS A 132 -5.76 3.32 13.07
C LYS A 132 -7.14 3.18 13.71
N ARG A 133 -8.17 3.84 13.16
CA ARG A 133 -9.54 3.82 13.69
C ARG A 133 -10.41 2.80 12.97
N LEU A 134 -10.04 2.35 11.79
CA LEU A 134 -10.86 1.49 10.93
C LEU A 134 -11.38 0.25 11.68
N VAL A 135 -10.53 -0.43 12.45
CA VAL A 135 -10.91 -1.61 13.25
C VAL A 135 -12.04 -1.28 14.24
N SER A 136 -11.97 -0.12 14.89
CA SER A 136 -12.92 0.27 15.95
C SER A 136 -14.15 1.02 15.45
N THR A 137 -14.14 1.54 14.22
CA THR A 137 -15.21 2.39 13.68
C THR A 137 -15.94 1.82 12.49
N SER A 138 -15.39 0.80 11.82
CA SER A 138 -16.05 0.16 10.69
C SER A 138 -17.03 -0.90 11.17
N LEU A 139 -18.09 -1.12 10.40
CA LEU A 139 -18.86 -2.36 10.52
C LEU A 139 -18.04 -3.50 9.89
N ALA A 140 -18.51 -4.73 10.03
CA ALA A 140 -17.85 -5.87 9.42
C ALA A 140 -18.82 -7.02 9.15
N GLY A 141 -18.36 -7.95 8.33
CA GLY A 141 -19.00 -9.22 8.08
C GLY A 141 -18.12 -10.11 7.24
N THR A 142 -18.64 -11.26 6.86
CA THR A 142 -18.03 -12.17 5.89
C THR A 142 -18.88 -12.24 4.64
N ASP A 143 -18.24 -12.42 3.48
CA ASP A 143 -18.94 -12.75 2.26
C ASP A 143 -18.03 -13.47 1.25
N ASN A 144 -18.62 -14.03 0.19
CA ASN A 144 -17.90 -14.63 -0.90
C ASN A 144 -17.27 -13.56 -1.78
N ILE A 145 -15.95 -13.61 -1.97
CA ILE A 145 -15.20 -12.66 -2.80
C ILE A 145 -14.47 -13.39 -3.93
N THR A 146 -14.48 -12.81 -5.12
CA THR A 146 -13.73 -13.31 -6.29
C THR A 146 -13.13 -12.15 -7.06
N LEU A 147 -11.80 -12.02 -7.02
CA LEU A 147 -11.06 -11.05 -7.83
C LEU A 147 -10.78 -11.69 -9.20
N GLU A 148 -10.89 -10.92 -10.28
CA GLU A 148 -10.56 -11.42 -11.62
C GLU A 148 -9.10 -11.89 -11.66
N GLY A 149 -8.87 -13.14 -12.11
CA GLY A 149 -7.54 -13.76 -12.10
C GLY A 149 -7.19 -14.53 -10.81
N ALA A 150 -8.10 -14.57 -9.83
CA ALA A 150 -7.96 -15.35 -8.59
C ALA A 150 -9.16 -16.28 -8.36
N PRO A 151 -8.98 -17.41 -7.64
CA PRO A 151 -10.08 -18.25 -7.20
C PRO A 151 -10.96 -17.54 -6.17
N ALA A 152 -12.22 -17.97 -6.05
CA ALA A 152 -13.12 -17.48 -5.03
C ALA A 152 -12.63 -17.85 -3.62
N LEU A 153 -12.86 -16.94 -2.67
CA LEU A 153 -12.76 -17.19 -1.24
C LEU A 153 -14.15 -17.06 -0.64
N GLU A 154 -14.64 -18.13 -0.02
CA GLU A 154 -15.94 -18.15 0.65
C GLU A 154 -15.81 -17.64 2.09
N GLY A 155 -16.82 -16.91 2.57
CA GLY A 155 -16.84 -16.38 3.94
C GLY A 155 -15.63 -15.50 4.28
N PHE A 156 -15.15 -14.71 3.33
CA PHE A 156 -13.98 -13.85 3.51
C PHE A 156 -14.32 -12.61 4.35
N PRO A 157 -13.53 -12.26 5.39
CA PRO A 157 -13.77 -11.09 6.23
C PRO A 157 -13.61 -9.79 5.44
N ILE A 158 -14.61 -8.91 5.54
CA ILE A 158 -14.59 -7.55 4.97
C ILE A 158 -14.96 -6.53 6.05
N GLY A 159 -14.21 -5.42 6.07
CA GLY A 159 -14.58 -4.24 6.85
C GLY A 159 -15.46 -3.29 6.03
N ILE A 160 -16.37 -2.56 6.66
CA ILE A 160 -17.30 -1.65 5.97
C ILE A 160 -17.19 -0.25 6.60
N PRO A 161 -16.40 0.65 6.00
CA PRO A 161 -16.14 1.97 6.57
C PRO A 161 -17.22 2.98 6.13
N ARG A 162 -17.93 3.55 7.12
CA ARG A 162 -18.93 4.62 6.92
C ARG A 162 -18.47 6.00 7.40
N LEU A 163 -17.30 6.10 8.01
CA LEU A 163 -16.71 7.33 8.51
C LEU A 163 -15.49 7.75 7.68
N LYS A 164 -15.11 9.03 7.78
CA LYS A 164 -13.86 9.54 7.21
C LYS A 164 -12.68 8.80 7.82
N TRP A 165 -11.95 8.06 6.99
CA TRP A 165 -10.71 7.40 7.37
C TRP A 165 -9.54 7.75 6.45
N ASP A 166 -9.85 8.18 5.23
CA ASP A 166 -8.92 8.73 4.25
C ASP A 166 -9.13 10.26 4.12
N ALA A 167 -8.36 10.88 3.24
CA ALA A 167 -8.50 12.30 2.94
C ALA A 167 -9.74 12.66 2.08
N GLY A 168 -10.65 11.71 1.81
CA GLY A 168 -11.89 11.91 1.05
C GLY A 168 -11.76 11.83 -0.46
N TYR A 169 -10.53 11.75 -0.99
CA TYR A 169 -10.23 11.64 -2.43
C TYR A 169 -9.59 10.30 -2.81
N THR A 170 -9.27 9.45 -1.85
CA THR A 170 -8.89 8.07 -2.10
C THR A 170 -9.97 7.36 -2.90
N LEU A 171 -9.54 6.57 -3.88
CA LEU A 171 -10.43 5.93 -4.86
C LEU A 171 -10.49 4.44 -4.58
N LEU A 172 -11.64 3.86 -4.91
CA LEU A 172 -11.92 2.42 -4.92
C LEU A 172 -11.89 1.75 -3.54
N HIS A 173 -12.47 0.56 -3.48
CA HIS A 173 -12.40 -0.31 -2.32
C HIS A 173 -10.95 -0.76 -2.06
N PRO A 174 -10.36 -0.56 -0.88
CA PRO A 174 -8.98 -0.99 -0.62
C PRO A 174 -8.87 -2.51 -0.40
N LEU A 175 -8.00 -3.15 -1.19
CA LEU A 175 -7.54 -4.52 -1.00
C LEU A 175 -6.32 -4.52 -0.07
N GLY A 176 -6.46 -5.06 1.15
CA GLY A 176 -5.38 -5.09 2.14
C GLY A 176 -4.23 -6.02 1.75
N LEU A 177 -3.03 -5.47 1.58
CA LEU A 177 -1.79 -6.18 1.23
C LEU A 177 -0.65 -5.91 2.22
N GLY A 178 -0.98 -5.46 3.44
CA GLY A 178 -0.06 -5.23 4.55
C GLY A 178 0.63 -6.49 5.06
N SER A 179 1.50 -6.30 6.07
CA SER A 179 2.34 -7.36 6.65
C SER A 179 1.54 -8.53 7.22
N ASN A 180 0.31 -8.27 7.66
CA ASN A 180 -0.65 -9.28 8.11
C ASN A 180 -1.93 -9.28 7.24
N SER A 181 -1.76 -9.18 5.91
CA SER A 181 -2.87 -9.21 4.95
C SER A 181 -3.76 -10.43 5.14
N THR A 182 -5.04 -10.20 5.45
CA THR A 182 -6.04 -11.27 5.58
C THR A 182 -6.27 -11.98 4.25
N TYR A 183 -6.19 -11.26 3.13
CA TYR A 183 -6.35 -11.81 1.80
C TYR A 183 -5.20 -12.75 1.42
N LEU A 184 -3.95 -12.33 1.60
CA LEU A 184 -2.79 -13.19 1.32
C LEU A 184 -2.75 -14.39 2.26
N ASN A 185 -3.07 -14.19 3.54
CA ASN A 185 -3.17 -15.28 4.51
C ASN A 185 -4.25 -16.30 4.12
N ALA A 186 -5.43 -15.86 3.67
CA ALA A 186 -6.51 -16.74 3.24
C ALA A 186 -6.14 -17.54 1.98
N LEU A 187 -5.54 -16.90 0.97
CA LEU A 187 -5.07 -17.60 -0.23
C LEU A 187 -3.97 -18.62 0.11
N ARG A 188 -3.04 -18.26 1.00
CA ARG A 188 -1.96 -19.13 1.46
C ARG A 188 -2.50 -20.34 2.21
N ALA A 189 -3.44 -20.13 3.14
CA ALA A 189 -4.10 -21.20 3.90
C ALA A 189 -4.91 -22.14 2.99
N ALA A 190 -5.53 -21.61 1.94
CA ALA A 190 -6.26 -22.37 0.93
C ALA A 190 -5.36 -23.05 -0.12
N GLY A 191 -4.03 -22.94 -0.01
CA GLY A 191 -3.07 -23.51 -0.96
C GLY A 191 -3.11 -22.88 -2.35
N LYS A 192 -3.68 -21.68 -2.48
CA LYS A 192 -3.86 -20.94 -3.76
C LYS A 192 -2.68 -20.08 -4.15
N ILE A 193 -1.77 -19.81 -3.20
CA ILE A 193 -0.46 -19.21 -3.46
C ILE A 193 0.61 -19.93 -2.63
N SER A 194 1.82 -19.98 -3.19
CA SER A 194 2.98 -20.66 -2.60
C SER A 194 3.77 -19.80 -1.60
N SER A 195 3.45 -18.52 -1.47
CA SER A 195 4.06 -17.58 -0.52
C SER A 195 3.20 -16.33 -0.39
N ARG A 196 3.38 -15.55 0.69
CA ARG A 196 2.75 -14.23 0.87
C ARG A 196 3.55 -13.15 0.15
N VAL A 197 3.76 -13.38 -1.15
CA VAL A 197 4.40 -12.44 -2.07
C VAL A 197 3.32 -11.74 -2.88
N TRP A 198 3.48 -10.44 -3.10
CA TRP A 198 2.71 -9.72 -4.11
C TRP A 198 3.61 -8.80 -4.91
N SER A 199 3.33 -8.68 -6.21
CA SER A 199 4.06 -7.80 -7.11
C SER A 199 3.11 -6.95 -7.92
N ILE A 200 3.50 -5.72 -8.25
CA ILE A 200 2.65 -4.76 -8.96
C ILE A 200 3.39 -4.06 -10.09
N PHE A 201 2.70 -4.01 -11.22
CA PHE A 201 2.94 -3.09 -12.34
C PHE A 201 1.64 -2.32 -12.59
N TRP A 202 1.67 -1.00 -12.58
CA TRP A 202 0.44 -0.20 -12.73
C TRP A 202 -0.11 -0.22 -14.17
N GLY A 203 0.74 -0.52 -15.15
CA GLY A 203 0.41 -0.42 -16.57
C GLY A 203 0.90 0.89 -17.20
N ARG A 204 0.64 1.07 -18.49
CA ARG A 204 0.90 2.30 -19.25
C ARG A 204 -0.40 2.87 -19.78
N MET A 205 -0.62 4.16 -19.56
CA MET A 205 -1.83 4.86 -19.98
C MET A 205 -1.46 6.03 -20.89
N TRP A 206 -2.45 6.62 -21.56
CA TRP A 206 -2.25 7.80 -22.41
C TRP A 206 -1.24 7.63 -23.57
N ILE A 207 -0.93 6.38 -23.90
CA ILE A 207 -0.19 5.99 -25.09
C ILE A 207 -1.15 5.42 -26.14
N LYS A 208 -0.69 5.31 -27.39
CA LYS A 208 -1.50 4.79 -28.50
C LYS A 208 -2.11 3.42 -28.22
N ASP A 209 -1.32 2.52 -27.65
CA ASP A 209 -1.72 1.16 -27.30
C ASP A 209 -1.53 0.95 -25.79
N PRO A 210 -2.51 1.35 -24.95
CA PRO A 210 -2.41 1.20 -23.50
C PRO A 210 -2.11 -0.23 -23.08
N ILE A 211 -1.45 -0.35 -21.94
CA ILE A 211 -1.05 -1.62 -21.35
C ILE A 211 -1.68 -1.70 -19.98
N ASP A 212 -2.50 -2.72 -19.79
CA ASP A 212 -3.06 -3.01 -18.47
C ASP A 212 -1.96 -3.38 -17.48
N GLY A 213 -2.19 -3.00 -16.22
CA GLY A 213 -1.32 -3.38 -15.13
C GLY A 213 -1.65 -4.79 -14.63
N SER A 214 -0.87 -5.25 -13.67
CA SER A 214 -1.05 -6.54 -13.04
C SER A 214 -0.64 -6.49 -11.57
N LEU A 215 -1.46 -7.10 -10.71
CA LEU A 215 -1.07 -7.52 -9.37
C LEU A 215 -0.83 -9.03 -9.40
N VAL A 216 0.42 -9.46 -9.22
CA VAL A 216 0.80 -10.88 -9.17
C VAL A 216 0.87 -11.32 -7.71
N LEU A 217 0.29 -12.48 -7.37
CA LEU A 217 0.28 -13.04 -6.02
C LEU A 217 1.04 -14.37 -5.99
N GLY A 218 1.90 -14.58 -4.99
CA GLY A 218 2.78 -15.75 -4.89
C GLY A 218 4.04 -15.69 -5.79
N GLY A 219 4.29 -14.55 -6.43
CA GLY A 219 5.40 -14.41 -7.37
C GLY A 219 5.48 -13.05 -8.05
N TYR A 220 6.17 -13.01 -9.20
CA TYR A 220 6.29 -11.85 -10.06
C TYR A 220 6.17 -12.23 -11.55
N ASP A 221 6.10 -11.24 -12.44
CA ASP A 221 6.09 -11.44 -13.90
C ASP A 221 7.46 -11.03 -14.47
N GLU A 222 8.24 -12.00 -14.96
CA GLU A 222 9.60 -11.72 -15.48
C GLU A 222 9.57 -10.91 -16.77
N GLU A 223 8.48 -10.93 -17.53
CA GLU A 223 8.33 -10.12 -18.75
C GLU A 223 8.07 -8.64 -18.43
N LYS A 224 7.88 -8.29 -17.15
CA LYS A 224 7.63 -6.91 -16.69
C LYS A 224 8.84 -6.24 -16.05
N VAL A 225 10.01 -6.90 -16.05
CA VAL A 225 11.23 -6.34 -15.45
C VAL A 225 12.36 -6.26 -16.47
N ILE A 226 13.21 -5.24 -16.35
CA ILE A 226 14.47 -5.15 -17.10
C ILE A 226 15.62 -4.70 -16.20
N GLY A 227 16.83 -5.12 -16.55
CA GLY A 227 18.06 -4.67 -15.90
C GLY A 227 18.26 -5.25 -14.49
N ARG A 228 19.13 -4.58 -13.73
CA ARG A 228 19.46 -4.98 -12.34
C ARG A 228 18.33 -4.59 -11.41
N ASN A 229 18.18 -5.37 -10.34
CA ASN A 229 17.20 -5.11 -9.30
C ASN A 229 17.83 -4.45 -8.08
N TYR A 230 16.96 -3.93 -7.21
CA TYR A 230 17.31 -3.48 -5.88
C TYR A 230 16.42 -4.18 -4.87
N THR A 231 17.00 -5.01 -4.01
CA THR A 231 16.30 -5.69 -2.92
C THR A 231 16.72 -5.07 -1.59
N ALA A 232 15.74 -4.81 -0.71
CA ALA A 232 15.96 -4.26 0.62
C ALA A 232 14.99 -4.86 1.64
N PRO A 233 15.32 -4.82 2.94
CA PRO A 233 14.42 -5.27 4.00
C PRO A 233 13.14 -4.43 4.05
N LEU A 234 12.03 -5.07 4.43
CA LEU A 234 10.84 -4.38 4.90
C LEU A 234 11.12 -3.83 6.30
N ALA A 235 11.21 -2.51 6.41
CA ALA A 235 11.46 -1.81 7.67
C ALA A 235 10.26 -0.91 7.99
N TYR A 236 9.40 -1.37 8.90
CA TYR A 236 8.23 -0.62 9.35
C TYR A 236 8.60 0.32 10.49
N ASP A 237 8.30 1.60 10.33
CA ASP A 237 8.58 2.65 11.31
C ASP A 237 7.70 3.88 11.04
N ASP A 238 7.69 4.82 11.97
CA ASP A 238 7.20 6.18 11.70
C ASP A 238 8.08 6.82 10.62
N TYR A 239 7.51 7.68 9.78
CA TYR A 239 8.31 8.36 8.74
C TYR A 239 9.45 9.21 9.32
N ALA A 240 9.19 9.88 10.45
CA ALA A 240 10.20 10.64 11.18
C ALA A 240 11.20 9.74 11.94
N GLY A 241 10.94 8.44 11.98
CA GLY A 241 11.83 7.43 12.53
C GLY A 241 13.10 7.23 11.70
N THR A 242 14.07 6.57 12.31
CA THR A 242 15.40 6.39 11.71
C THR A 242 15.52 5.11 10.89
N SER A 243 14.59 4.17 11.03
CA SER A 243 14.78 2.81 10.50
C SER A 243 13.99 2.52 9.23
N GLY A 244 12.78 3.05 9.11
CA GLY A 244 11.83 2.58 8.11
C GLY A 244 10.79 3.60 7.69
N CYS A 245 9.65 3.10 7.20
CA CYS A 245 8.41 3.87 7.14
C CYS A 245 7.17 2.98 7.12
N TRP A 246 5.98 3.57 7.12
CA TRP A 246 4.73 2.87 7.42
C TRP A 246 4.35 1.75 6.43
N THR A 247 4.81 1.80 5.17
CA THR A 247 4.62 0.70 4.21
C THR A 247 5.69 -0.38 4.30
N GLY A 248 6.75 -0.17 5.08
CA GLY A 248 7.94 -1.01 5.13
C GLY A 248 8.92 -0.78 3.98
N MET A 249 8.52 -0.02 2.96
CA MET A 249 9.24 0.10 1.68
C MET A 249 9.89 1.47 1.54
N LYS A 250 11.01 1.66 2.24
CA LYS A 250 11.78 2.91 2.21
C LYS A 250 12.91 2.82 1.19
N VAL A 251 13.05 3.87 0.37
CA VAL A 251 14.16 4.05 -0.56
C VAL A 251 14.76 5.44 -0.38
N THR A 252 16.02 5.61 -0.76
CA THR A 252 16.63 6.94 -0.83
C THR A 252 16.84 7.32 -2.29
N VAL A 253 16.17 8.36 -2.74
CA VAL A 253 16.40 8.95 -4.06
C VAL A 253 17.60 9.90 -3.94
N SER A 254 18.66 9.64 -4.69
CA SER A 254 19.89 10.44 -4.69
C SER A 254 19.82 11.59 -5.71
N ASP A 255 19.05 11.42 -6.78
CA ASP A 255 18.81 12.45 -7.80
C ASP A 255 17.52 12.16 -8.56
N ILE A 256 16.90 13.22 -9.08
CA ILE A 256 15.90 13.14 -10.15
C ILE A 256 16.39 14.04 -11.27
N ARG A 257 16.62 13.45 -12.44
CA ARG A 257 17.09 14.16 -13.62
C ARG A 257 15.96 14.36 -14.60
N VAL A 258 15.79 15.60 -15.03
CA VAL A 258 14.96 15.99 -16.17
C VAL A 258 15.78 15.72 -17.43
N ASN A 259 15.29 14.83 -18.28
CA ASN A 259 15.96 14.38 -19.50
C ASN A 259 15.39 15.14 -20.71
N PHE A 260 16.13 16.12 -21.21
CA PHE A 260 15.71 16.93 -22.35
C PHE A 260 15.92 16.19 -23.67
N ARG A 261 15.11 16.55 -24.69
CA ARG A 261 15.22 15.97 -26.03
C ARG A 261 16.50 16.33 -26.77
N ASP A 262 17.20 17.37 -26.34
CA ASP A 262 18.53 17.74 -26.84
C ASP A 262 19.65 16.84 -26.28
N GLY A 263 19.30 15.85 -25.44
CA GLY A 263 20.23 14.92 -24.80
C GLY A 263 20.87 15.46 -23.52
N SER A 264 20.54 16.68 -23.10
CA SER A 264 21.01 17.23 -21.83
C SER A 264 20.15 16.76 -20.66
N ASP A 265 20.79 16.58 -19.50
CA ASP A 265 20.12 16.24 -18.26
C ASP A 265 20.31 17.36 -17.24
N LYS A 266 19.24 17.69 -16.50
CA LYS A 266 19.31 18.62 -15.38
C LYS A 266 18.73 18.01 -14.12
N SER A 267 19.50 18.06 -13.04
CA SER A 267 19.03 17.64 -11.71
C SER A 267 18.01 18.63 -11.14
N ILE A 268 17.00 18.09 -10.46
CA ILE A 268 16.07 18.88 -9.63
C ILE A 268 16.41 18.83 -8.13
N PHE A 269 17.54 18.20 -7.78
CA PHE A 269 18.01 18.10 -6.41
C PHE A 269 18.90 19.30 -6.06
N PRO A 270 18.77 19.86 -4.86
CA PRO A 270 19.82 20.71 -4.29
C PRO A 270 21.12 19.91 -4.15
N SER A 271 22.26 20.59 -4.27
CA SER A 271 23.57 19.96 -4.13
C SER A 271 23.72 19.25 -2.77
N ASN A 272 24.30 18.05 -2.77
CA ASN A 272 24.56 17.24 -1.56
C ASN A 272 23.32 16.90 -0.74
N THR A 273 22.17 16.73 -1.38
CA THR A 273 20.95 16.27 -0.73
C THR A 273 20.53 14.89 -1.24
N ALA A 274 19.76 14.19 -0.42
CA ALA A 274 19.10 12.95 -0.79
C ALA A 274 17.68 12.99 -0.22
N LEU A 275 16.75 12.34 -0.89
CA LEU A 275 15.34 12.35 -0.54
C LEU A 275 14.91 10.94 -0.12
N PRO A 276 14.72 10.68 1.18
CA PRO A 276 14.11 9.43 1.62
C PRO A 276 12.64 9.43 1.22
N CYS A 277 12.20 8.40 0.51
CA CYS A 277 10.83 8.23 0.05
C CYS A 277 10.26 6.89 0.53
N CYS A 278 8.97 6.89 0.83
CA CYS A 278 8.20 5.65 0.96
C CYS A 278 7.56 5.29 -0.36
N ILE A 279 7.56 4.01 -0.71
CA ILE A 279 6.78 3.52 -1.84
C ILE A 279 5.36 3.27 -1.34
N VAL A 280 4.37 3.89 -1.98
CA VAL A 280 2.99 3.92 -1.52
C VAL A 280 2.06 3.68 -2.71
N PRO A 281 1.84 2.41 -3.13
CA PRO A 281 1.13 2.08 -4.37
C PRO A 281 -0.29 2.66 -4.50
N GLN A 282 -0.95 2.99 -3.39
CA GLN A 282 -2.27 3.60 -3.38
C GLN A 282 -2.26 5.13 -3.54
N ARG A 283 -1.12 5.82 -3.41
CA ARG A 283 -1.07 7.28 -3.59
C ARG A 283 -1.26 7.63 -5.06
N GLN A 284 -2.08 8.64 -5.34
CA GLN A 284 -2.56 8.98 -6.68
C GLN A 284 -1.58 9.77 -7.55
N LEU A 285 -0.42 10.16 -7.02
CA LEU A 285 0.60 10.91 -7.76
C LEU A 285 1.83 10.03 -8.02
N LEU A 286 2.76 10.53 -8.83
CA LEU A 286 4.05 9.90 -9.05
C LEU A 286 4.99 10.20 -7.88
N LEU A 287 5.12 11.49 -7.51
CA LEU A 287 5.96 11.96 -6.43
C LEU A 287 5.22 13.00 -5.57
N GLU A 288 5.19 12.78 -4.27
CA GLU A 288 4.99 13.85 -3.31
C GLU A 288 6.32 14.11 -2.61
N ALA A 289 6.80 15.35 -2.59
CA ALA A 289 8.11 15.71 -2.04
C ALA A 289 8.11 17.13 -1.49
N PRO A 290 9.10 17.56 -0.68
CA PRO A 290 9.21 18.95 -0.26
C PRO A 290 9.11 19.92 -1.44
N GLY A 291 8.39 21.03 -1.26
CA GLY A 291 8.07 21.97 -2.35
C GLY A 291 9.28 22.46 -3.15
N ALA A 292 10.48 22.48 -2.56
CA ALA A 292 11.73 22.85 -3.23
C ALA A 292 12.07 21.95 -4.44
N TYR A 293 11.79 20.64 -4.37
CA TYR A 293 12.08 19.71 -5.48
C TYR A 293 11.17 19.97 -6.68
N VAL A 294 9.87 20.11 -6.42
CA VAL A 294 8.87 20.36 -7.48
C VAL A 294 9.00 21.78 -8.05
N GLY A 295 9.31 22.77 -7.21
CA GLY A 295 9.65 24.12 -7.68
C GLY A 295 10.94 24.15 -8.51
N LYS A 296 11.92 23.29 -8.20
CA LYS A 296 13.12 23.16 -9.03
C LYS A 296 12.83 22.53 -10.39
N PHE A 297 11.91 21.56 -10.46
CA PHE A 297 11.43 21.02 -11.72
C PHE A 297 10.83 22.12 -12.62
N GLU A 298 9.95 22.96 -12.07
CA GLU A 298 9.37 24.11 -12.78
C GLU A 298 10.44 25.10 -13.26
N GLN A 299 11.40 25.44 -12.39
CA GLN A 299 12.50 26.31 -12.76
C GLN A 299 13.35 25.73 -13.90
N VAL A 300 13.64 24.43 -13.86
CA VAL A 300 14.48 23.74 -14.85
C VAL A 300 13.79 23.62 -16.21
N THR A 301 12.48 23.36 -16.19
CA THR A 301 11.66 23.18 -17.40
C THR A 301 11.12 24.50 -17.97
N GLY A 302 11.06 25.56 -17.15
CA GLY A 302 10.58 26.88 -17.55
C GLY A 302 9.05 27.04 -17.51
N PHE A 303 8.33 26.06 -16.93
CA PHE A 303 6.87 26.08 -16.85
C PHE A 303 6.39 26.35 -15.43
N ASN A 304 5.42 27.25 -15.29
CA ASN A 304 4.77 27.55 -14.02
C ASN A 304 3.38 26.93 -14.04
N HIS A 305 3.03 26.21 -12.98
CA HIS A 305 1.66 25.74 -12.81
C HIS A 305 0.70 26.93 -12.64
N THR A 306 -0.53 26.74 -13.11
CA THR A 306 -1.62 27.73 -12.96
C THR A 306 -2.39 27.50 -11.66
N GLU A 307 -2.70 26.24 -11.38
CA GLU A 307 -3.53 25.81 -10.26
C GLU A 307 -3.22 24.34 -9.89
N THR A 308 -3.96 23.79 -8.93
CA THR A 308 -3.89 22.39 -8.52
C THR A 308 -5.16 21.64 -8.90
N SER A 309 -5.02 20.35 -9.22
CA SER A 309 -6.12 19.50 -9.63
C SER A 309 -6.98 19.07 -8.44
N TYR A 310 -8.29 19.16 -8.63
CA TYR A 310 -9.33 18.57 -7.78
C TYR A 310 -9.94 17.30 -8.43
N GLY A 311 -9.38 16.85 -9.56
CA GLY A 311 -9.81 15.68 -10.32
C GLY A 311 -9.41 14.35 -9.69
N LEU A 312 -9.15 13.35 -10.52
CA LEU A 312 -8.69 12.03 -10.05
C LEU A 312 -7.24 12.05 -9.55
N HIS A 313 -6.41 12.98 -10.04
CA HIS A 313 -5.04 13.19 -9.57
C HIS A 313 -5.00 14.36 -8.59
N TRP A 314 -5.65 14.16 -7.44
CA TRP A 314 -5.75 15.18 -6.41
C TRP A 314 -4.39 15.81 -6.07
N SER A 315 -4.34 17.15 -6.06
CA SER A 315 -3.15 17.97 -5.85
C SER A 315 -2.08 17.93 -6.94
N ALA A 316 -2.31 17.27 -8.09
CA ALA A 316 -1.44 17.41 -9.25
C ALA A 316 -1.39 18.88 -9.70
N ARG A 317 -0.25 19.33 -10.24
CA ARG A 317 -0.10 20.70 -10.73
C ARG A 317 -0.65 20.81 -12.16
N LEU A 318 -1.41 21.87 -12.43
CA LEU A 318 -2.05 22.08 -13.73
C LEU A 318 -1.25 23.01 -14.64
N PHE A 319 -1.22 22.69 -15.93
CA PHE A 319 -0.52 23.44 -16.98
C PHE A 319 -1.36 23.51 -18.25
N ASP A 320 -1.21 24.60 -19.02
CA ASP A 320 -1.75 24.69 -20.37
C ASP A 320 -0.99 23.77 -21.33
N ALA A 321 -1.69 23.02 -22.20
CA ALA A 321 -1.09 22.00 -23.05
C ALA A 321 -0.10 22.53 -24.11
N ASP A 322 -0.12 23.82 -24.43
CA ASP A 322 0.76 24.46 -25.42
C ASP A 322 2.17 24.78 -24.88
N LYS A 323 2.39 24.65 -23.57
CA LYS A 323 3.62 25.02 -22.87
C LYS A 323 4.06 23.91 -21.92
N VAL A 324 4.30 22.71 -22.45
CA VAL A 324 4.56 21.55 -21.61
C VAL A 324 5.87 20.88 -21.97
N PHE A 325 6.61 20.53 -20.92
CA PHE A 325 7.82 19.74 -21.03
C PHE A 325 7.48 18.38 -21.64
N ASP A 326 8.24 17.97 -22.65
CA ASP A 326 7.97 16.78 -23.46
C ASP A 326 9.09 15.72 -23.39
N GLY A 327 10.02 15.90 -22.44
CA GLY A 327 11.08 14.96 -22.13
C GLY A 327 10.72 14.03 -20.97
N ASP A 328 11.62 13.12 -20.65
CA ASP A 328 11.41 12.12 -19.60
C ASP A 328 12.05 12.57 -18.28
N ILE A 329 11.81 11.81 -17.21
CA ILE A 329 12.56 11.96 -15.96
C ILE A 329 13.20 10.64 -15.56
N THR A 330 14.37 10.70 -14.92
CA THR A 330 15.06 9.53 -14.38
C THR A 330 15.28 9.69 -12.89
N PHE A 331 14.74 8.75 -12.11
CA PHE A 331 15.01 8.60 -10.69
C PHE A 331 16.31 7.82 -10.52
N HIS A 332 17.25 8.37 -9.77
CA HIS A 332 18.45 7.67 -9.33
C HIS A 332 18.30 7.34 -7.86
N LEU A 333 18.40 6.06 -7.52
CA LEU A 333 18.43 5.60 -6.13
C LEU A 333 19.88 5.56 -5.64
N ASP A 334 20.08 5.70 -4.34
CA ASP A 334 21.40 5.54 -3.71
C ASP A 334 21.99 4.13 -3.90
N SER A 335 21.13 3.13 -4.08
CA SER A 335 21.48 1.75 -4.44
C SER A 335 22.07 1.59 -5.85
N GLY A 336 21.99 2.64 -6.68
CA GLY A 336 22.42 2.61 -8.08
C GLY A 336 21.34 2.17 -9.07
N LEU A 337 20.16 1.72 -8.60
CA LEU A 337 19.01 1.50 -9.48
C LEU A 337 18.57 2.82 -10.12
N GLN A 338 18.25 2.77 -11.40
CA GLN A 338 17.71 3.90 -12.15
C GLN A 338 16.34 3.56 -12.70
N VAL A 339 15.37 4.46 -12.51
CA VAL A 339 14.02 4.30 -13.03
C VAL A 339 13.68 5.49 -13.93
N ARG A 340 13.62 5.23 -15.24
CA ARG A 340 13.25 6.22 -16.26
C ARG A 340 11.75 6.19 -16.50
N VAL A 341 11.10 7.32 -16.24
CA VAL A 341 9.66 7.54 -16.40
C VAL A 341 9.43 8.36 -17.67
N PRO A 342 8.75 7.78 -18.68
CA PRO A 342 8.31 8.50 -19.87
C PRO A 342 7.38 9.67 -19.55
N ASN A 343 7.49 10.75 -20.33
CA ASN A 343 6.70 11.98 -20.22
C ASN A 343 5.20 11.72 -20.04
N ASP A 344 4.66 10.87 -20.92
CA ASP A 344 3.24 10.53 -20.99
C ASP A 344 2.69 9.75 -19.77
N GLN A 345 3.54 9.42 -18.78
CA GLN A 345 3.12 8.80 -17.52
C GLN A 345 3.18 9.72 -16.30
N TYR A 346 3.72 10.93 -16.43
CA TYR A 346 3.80 11.88 -15.31
C TYR A 346 3.42 13.31 -15.66
N ILE A 347 3.37 13.65 -16.94
CA ILE A 347 2.69 14.83 -17.48
C ILE A 347 1.56 14.31 -18.36
N VAL A 348 0.33 14.38 -17.84
CA VAL A 348 -0.79 13.60 -18.35
C VAL A 348 -1.97 14.52 -18.64
N PRO A 349 -2.93 14.15 -19.51
CA PRO A 349 -4.16 14.92 -19.66
C PRO A 349 -4.92 15.02 -18.32
N PHE A 350 -5.61 16.13 -18.07
CA PHE A 350 -6.47 16.25 -16.91
C PHE A 350 -7.60 15.21 -16.94
N VAL A 351 -7.82 14.50 -15.83
CA VAL A 351 -8.89 13.49 -15.70
C VAL A 351 -9.77 13.74 -14.48
N ASP A 352 -11.09 13.66 -14.67
CA ASP A 352 -12.07 13.75 -13.57
C ASP A 352 -13.32 12.89 -13.85
N ILE A 353 -14.21 12.77 -12.86
CA ILE A 353 -15.55 12.22 -13.00
C ILE A 353 -16.54 13.39 -12.99
N ASP A 354 -17.26 13.57 -14.09
CA ASP A 354 -18.24 14.64 -14.19
C ASP A 354 -19.47 14.38 -13.29
N ARG A 355 -20.37 15.37 -13.21
CA ARG A 355 -21.62 15.23 -12.44
C ARG A 355 -22.56 14.15 -12.98
N SER A 356 -22.44 13.79 -14.26
CA SER A 356 -23.24 12.75 -14.88
C SER A 356 -22.74 11.33 -14.56
N GLY A 357 -21.49 11.23 -14.08
CA GLY A 357 -20.74 10.02 -13.78
C GLY A 357 -19.82 9.55 -14.92
N GLU A 358 -19.72 10.29 -16.02
CA GLU A 358 -18.75 9.98 -17.08
C GLU A 358 -17.34 10.39 -16.63
N ARG A 359 -16.35 9.52 -16.89
CA ARG A 359 -14.94 9.93 -16.84
C ARG A 359 -14.66 10.88 -17.99
N VAL A 360 -14.25 12.09 -17.66
CA VAL A 360 -13.89 13.14 -18.61
C VAL A 360 -12.38 13.31 -18.66
N THR A 361 -11.87 13.55 -19.86
CA THR A 361 -10.46 13.84 -20.09
C THR A 361 -10.36 15.13 -20.88
N LYS A 362 -9.60 16.10 -20.36
CA LYS A 362 -9.35 17.38 -21.01
C LYS A 362 -7.93 17.39 -21.52
N SER A 363 -7.75 17.52 -22.83
CA SER A 363 -6.42 17.43 -23.47
C SER A 363 -5.68 18.76 -23.50
N ASP A 364 -6.42 19.88 -23.40
CA ASP A 364 -5.96 21.26 -23.35
C ASP A 364 -5.35 21.64 -21.98
N VAL A 365 -5.65 20.86 -20.95
CA VAL A 365 -5.06 20.98 -19.60
C VAL A 365 -4.23 19.73 -19.30
N LYS A 366 -3.01 19.92 -18.82
CA LYS A 366 -2.11 18.85 -18.36
C LYS A 366 -1.96 18.86 -16.85
N GLU A 367 -1.78 17.66 -16.29
CA GLU A 367 -1.47 17.41 -14.89
C GLU A 367 -0.02 16.92 -14.78
N LEU A 368 0.81 17.63 -14.04
CA LEU A 368 2.07 17.13 -13.53
C LEU A 368 1.77 16.33 -12.26
N LEU A 369 2.03 15.02 -12.31
CA LEU A 369 1.81 14.08 -11.21
C LEU A 369 2.88 14.18 -10.12
N MET A 370 3.38 15.38 -9.87
CA MET A 370 4.34 15.70 -8.81
C MET A 370 3.77 16.84 -7.99
N ASN A 371 3.74 16.68 -6.66
CA ASN A 371 3.23 17.71 -5.76
C ASN A 371 4.22 18.06 -4.64
N GLY A 372 4.21 19.34 -4.27
CA GLY A 372 4.98 19.87 -3.15
C GLY A 372 4.21 19.68 -1.84
N VAL A 373 4.81 19.00 -0.87
CA VAL A 373 4.31 18.87 0.50
C VAL A 373 5.19 19.65 1.47
N ALA A 374 4.62 20.05 2.62
CA ALA A 374 5.33 20.82 3.64
C ALA A 374 5.92 19.90 4.72
N ASP A 375 5.06 19.35 5.56
CA ASP A 375 5.39 18.49 6.71
C ASP A 375 5.08 17.01 6.46
N GLN A 376 4.52 16.68 5.30
CA GLN A 376 4.19 15.31 4.95
C GLN A 376 5.41 14.54 4.44
N PRO A 377 5.42 13.22 4.66
CA PRO A 377 6.42 12.33 4.07
C PRO A 377 6.55 12.46 2.55
N ALA A 378 7.77 12.27 2.04
CA ALA A 378 7.95 12.10 0.60
C ALA A 378 7.51 10.69 0.18
N THR A 379 6.75 10.59 -0.90
CA THR A 379 6.16 9.34 -1.37
C THR A 379 6.41 9.13 -2.86
N LEU A 380 6.65 7.88 -3.25
CA LEU A 380 6.57 7.39 -4.62
C LEU A 380 5.25 6.64 -4.76
N GLY A 381 4.30 7.24 -5.47
CA GLY A 381 2.94 6.72 -5.59
C GLY A 381 2.74 5.80 -6.80
N ARG A 382 1.48 5.52 -7.13
CA ARG A 382 1.11 4.55 -8.19
C ARG A 382 1.73 4.85 -9.55
N TYR A 383 1.91 6.13 -9.88
CA TYR A 383 2.40 6.51 -11.20
C TYR A 383 3.90 6.28 -11.37
N PHE A 384 4.65 6.20 -10.27
CA PHE A 384 6.02 5.68 -10.30
C PHE A 384 6.03 4.21 -10.77
N LEU A 385 5.03 3.42 -10.39
CA LEU A 385 4.87 2.01 -10.77
C LEU A 385 4.36 1.80 -12.20
N THR A 386 4.19 2.87 -12.99
CA THR A 386 4.10 2.77 -14.46
C THR A 386 5.47 2.49 -15.09
N ALA A 387 6.55 2.86 -14.39
CA ALA A 387 7.93 2.76 -14.85
C ALA A 387 8.80 1.90 -13.94
N ALA A 388 8.38 1.63 -12.70
CA ALA A 388 8.99 0.65 -11.81
C ALA A 388 8.11 -0.59 -11.65
N TYR A 389 8.75 -1.74 -11.43
CA TYR A 389 8.08 -2.96 -11.01
C TYR A 389 8.44 -3.24 -9.56
N LEU A 390 7.43 -3.43 -8.71
CA LEU A 390 7.62 -3.67 -7.28
C LEU A 390 7.20 -5.10 -6.94
N MET A 391 8.03 -5.80 -6.18
CA MET A 391 7.68 -7.06 -5.52
C MET A 391 7.86 -6.91 -4.01
N VAL A 392 6.93 -7.42 -3.23
CA VAL A 392 6.96 -7.43 -1.77
C VAL A 392 6.81 -8.86 -1.31
N ASN A 393 7.75 -9.32 -0.50
CA ASN A 393 7.80 -10.65 0.08
C ASN A 393 7.69 -10.54 1.60
N HIS A 394 6.47 -10.75 2.11
CA HIS A 394 6.20 -10.71 3.54
C HIS A 394 6.78 -11.90 4.30
N ASP A 395 7.03 -13.02 3.62
CA ASP A 395 7.63 -14.21 4.25
C ASP A 395 9.14 -14.05 4.44
N ALA A 396 9.84 -13.42 3.49
CA ALA A 396 11.27 -13.10 3.60
C ALA A 396 11.56 -11.76 4.29
N GLY A 397 10.55 -10.92 4.49
CA GLY A 397 10.71 -9.59 5.08
C GLY A 397 11.47 -8.63 4.15
N THR A 398 11.23 -8.70 2.83
CA THR A 398 11.95 -7.87 1.83
C THR A 398 11.00 -7.29 0.79
N PHE A 399 11.41 -6.19 0.16
CA PHE A 399 10.85 -5.75 -1.12
C PHE A 399 11.95 -5.69 -2.18
N THR A 400 11.57 -5.76 -3.45
CA THR A 400 12.48 -5.65 -4.59
C THR A 400 11.89 -4.74 -5.65
N LEU A 401 12.74 -3.90 -6.24
CA LEU A 401 12.42 -2.97 -7.30
C LEU A 401 13.23 -3.26 -8.57
N TRP A 402 12.60 -3.03 -9.71
CA TRP A 402 13.23 -3.00 -11.02
C TRP A 402 12.74 -1.80 -11.82
N GLN A 403 13.48 -1.44 -12.87
CA GLN A 403 12.88 -0.76 -14.01
C GLN A 403 11.84 -1.70 -14.65
N ALA A 404 10.63 -1.17 -14.90
CA ALA A 404 9.57 -1.93 -15.54
C ALA A 404 9.81 -2.05 -17.05
N ASN A 405 9.49 -3.25 -17.57
CA ASN A 405 9.34 -3.53 -18.99
C ASN A 405 7.84 -3.41 -19.36
N PRO A 406 7.42 -2.39 -20.12
CA PRO A 406 6.02 -2.23 -20.53
C PRO A 406 5.69 -3.19 -21.69
N SER A 407 5.71 -4.48 -21.41
CA SER A 407 5.38 -5.56 -22.36
C SER A 407 3.96 -6.08 -22.13
N LYS A 408 3.30 -6.50 -23.22
CA LYS A 408 2.03 -7.26 -23.15
C LYS A 408 2.28 -8.77 -22.89
N SER A 409 3.50 -9.25 -23.12
CA SER A 409 3.91 -10.62 -22.78
C SER A 409 3.89 -10.82 -21.27
N SER A 410 3.66 -12.05 -20.82
CA SER A 410 3.66 -12.40 -19.41
C SER A 410 4.28 -13.78 -19.20
N LYS A 411 5.14 -13.89 -18.19
CA LYS A 411 5.66 -15.16 -17.69
C LYS A 411 5.79 -15.05 -16.17
N LEU A 412 4.91 -15.77 -15.47
CA LEU A 412 4.87 -15.73 -14.02
C LEU A 412 5.95 -16.62 -13.44
N VAL A 413 6.64 -16.11 -12.41
CA VAL A 413 7.71 -16.80 -11.71
C VAL A 413 7.33 -16.88 -10.23
N ARG A 414 7.32 -18.11 -9.71
CA ARG A 414 7.09 -18.40 -8.30
C ARG A 414 8.22 -17.86 -7.44
N VAL A 415 7.87 -17.36 -6.26
CA VAL A 415 8.84 -16.89 -5.26
C VAL A 415 8.58 -17.60 -3.93
N PHE A 416 9.65 -18.08 -3.30
CA PHE A 416 9.62 -18.76 -2.01
C PHE A 416 10.49 -18.02 -1.00
N ASP A 417 10.12 -18.09 0.28
CA ASP A 417 11.07 -17.94 1.39
C ASP A 417 11.89 -19.23 1.58
N GLU A 418 12.99 -19.15 2.33
CA GLU A 418 13.87 -20.29 2.56
C GLU A 418 13.18 -21.49 3.21
N ASP A 419 12.25 -21.26 4.15
CA ASP A 419 11.61 -22.34 4.89
C ASP A 419 10.58 -23.06 4.02
N THR A 420 9.87 -22.32 3.16
CA THR A 420 9.03 -22.94 2.13
C THR A 420 9.88 -23.69 1.12
N ALA A 421 10.98 -23.11 0.63
CA ALA A 421 11.87 -23.79 -0.31
C ALA A 421 12.42 -25.12 0.25
N LYS A 422 12.85 -25.14 1.53
CA LYS A 422 13.29 -26.37 2.22
C LYS A 422 12.20 -27.43 2.29
N LYS A 423 10.94 -27.05 2.46
CA LYS A 423 9.79 -27.99 2.46
C LYS A 423 9.47 -28.50 1.06
N CYS A 424 9.74 -27.69 0.05
CA CYS A 424 9.48 -28.02 -1.35
C CYS A 424 10.57 -28.88 -1.98
N GLY A 425 11.77 -28.92 -1.40
CA GLY A 425 12.91 -29.68 -1.93
C GLY A 425 13.57 -29.01 -3.13
N GLU A 426 14.62 -29.66 -3.64
CA GLU A 426 15.47 -29.11 -4.72
C GLU A 426 14.78 -29.05 -6.09
N ASP A 427 13.71 -29.82 -6.29
CA ASP A 427 12.96 -29.89 -7.55
C ASP A 427 11.92 -28.76 -7.70
N ALA A 428 11.78 -27.88 -6.71
CA ALA A 428 10.81 -26.80 -6.73
C ALA A 428 11.20 -25.71 -7.74
N SER A 429 10.44 -25.59 -8.83
CA SER A 429 10.62 -24.53 -9.81
C SER A 429 10.18 -23.17 -9.26
N GLY A 430 11.14 -22.35 -8.82
CA GLY A 430 10.90 -20.96 -8.40
C GLY A 430 12.17 -20.27 -7.89
N VAL A 431 12.05 -18.98 -7.58
CA VAL A 431 13.14 -18.17 -7.01
C VAL A 431 13.03 -18.18 -5.49
N VAL A 432 14.12 -18.49 -4.81
CA VAL A 432 14.20 -18.40 -3.34
C VAL A 432 14.78 -17.03 -2.99
N GLN A 433 14.05 -16.25 -2.19
CA GLN A 433 14.60 -15.05 -1.58
C GLN A 433 15.08 -15.37 -0.16
N PRO A 434 16.32 -15.01 0.18
CA PRO A 434 16.82 -15.22 1.52
C PRO A 434 16.07 -14.34 2.51
N SER A 435 15.83 -14.87 3.71
CA SER A 435 15.26 -14.07 4.80
C SER A 435 16.33 -13.11 5.32
N VAL A 436 15.97 -11.85 5.57
CA VAL A 436 16.93 -10.90 6.15
C VAL A 436 17.19 -11.25 7.61
N SER A 437 18.38 -11.75 7.92
CA SER A 437 18.89 -11.76 9.29
C SER A 437 19.37 -10.35 9.63
N ALA A 438 18.78 -9.73 10.65
CA ALA A 438 19.13 -8.37 11.08
C ALA A 438 20.58 -8.30 11.58
N THR A 439 21.55 -8.10 10.68
CA THR A 439 22.90 -7.61 10.99
C THR A 439 23.51 -7.03 9.71
N PRO A 440 23.93 -5.75 9.66
CA PRO A 440 24.62 -5.21 8.50
C PRO A 440 26.06 -5.75 8.47
N ALA A 441 26.34 -6.69 7.57
CA ALA A 441 27.71 -7.04 7.22
C ALA A 441 28.30 -5.92 6.35
N LYS A 442 29.36 -5.31 6.87
CA LYS A 442 30.14 -4.25 6.25
C LYS A 442 30.92 -4.85 5.08
N GLU A 443 30.63 -4.45 3.85
CA GLU A 443 31.43 -4.82 2.68
C GLU A 443 32.85 -4.24 2.80
N GLU A 444 33.83 -5.14 2.77
CA GLU A 444 35.25 -4.81 2.77
C GLU A 444 35.68 -4.49 1.32
N LYS A 445 36.23 -3.29 1.13
CA LYS A 445 36.75 -2.81 -0.16
C LYS A 445 37.91 -3.70 -0.64
N THR A 446 37.83 -4.17 -1.89
CA THR A 446 39.02 -4.58 -2.65
C THR A 446 39.12 -3.77 -3.95
N GLN A 447 40.28 -3.14 -4.16
CA GLN A 447 40.64 -2.37 -5.34
C GLN A 447 41.27 -3.26 -6.44
N PRO A 448 41.36 -2.78 -7.69
CA PRO A 448 41.36 -3.62 -8.90
C PRO A 448 42.76 -3.99 -9.42
N ALA A 449 42.84 -5.10 -10.16
CA ALA A 449 43.95 -5.43 -11.06
C ALA A 449 43.43 -6.11 -12.34
N GLU A 450 44.17 -5.90 -13.42
CA GLU A 450 43.84 -5.97 -14.86
C GLU A 450 43.38 -7.32 -15.44
N GLU A 451 42.59 -7.22 -16.52
CA GLU A 451 42.24 -8.23 -17.54
C GLU A 451 43.33 -8.32 -18.65
N PRO A 452 43.24 -9.25 -19.65
CA PRO A 452 42.62 -10.59 -19.65
C PRO A 452 43.50 -11.65 -20.37
N GLU A 453 43.32 -12.94 -20.06
CA GLU A 453 43.44 -14.00 -21.07
C GLU A 453 42.35 -15.07 -20.86
N GLU A 454 41.76 -15.48 -21.98
CA GLU A 454 40.70 -16.49 -22.11
C GLU A 454 41.19 -17.88 -21.70
N GLU A 455 40.33 -18.69 -21.08
CA GLU A 455 39.93 -20.01 -21.59
C GLU A 455 38.86 -20.66 -20.70
N THR A 456 38.09 -21.53 -21.34
CA THR A 456 36.88 -22.24 -20.92
C THR A 456 37.00 -23.06 -19.63
N SER A 457 35.98 -23.00 -18.78
CA SER A 457 35.26 -24.18 -18.20
C SER A 457 34.31 -23.77 -17.09
N SER A 458 33.07 -24.26 -17.16
CA SER A 458 32.16 -24.27 -16.01
C SER A 458 32.71 -25.18 -14.91
N PRO A 459 32.39 -24.90 -13.63
CA PRO A 459 32.04 -26.02 -12.77
C PRO A 459 30.82 -25.79 -11.87
N SER A 460 30.12 -26.92 -11.75
CA SER A 460 29.15 -27.31 -10.73
C SER A 460 29.69 -27.16 -9.30
N GLY A 461 28.76 -27.08 -8.36
CA GLY A 461 29.03 -26.95 -6.93
C GLY A 461 29.71 -28.16 -6.30
N ALA A 462 30.40 -27.88 -5.19
CA ALA A 462 30.61 -28.80 -4.07
C ALA A 462 31.52 -28.16 -3.00
N VAL A 463 30.99 -28.08 -1.78
CA VAL A 463 31.68 -28.35 -0.49
C VAL A 463 32.64 -27.30 0.10
N ILE A 464 32.17 -26.67 1.19
CA ILE A 464 32.88 -26.59 2.50
C ILE A 464 31.76 -26.69 3.56
N GLY A 465 31.68 -27.59 4.54
CA GLY A 465 32.69 -28.47 5.11
C GLY A 465 33.04 -28.05 6.55
N GLY A 466 32.14 -28.31 7.53
CA GLY A 466 32.54 -28.61 8.92
C GLY A 466 32.29 -27.55 10.01
N ALA A 467 31.33 -27.82 10.90
CA ALA A 467 31.53 -27.98 12.36
C ALA A 467 30.17 -28.15 13.09
N VAL A 468 29.72 -29.39 13.28
CA VAL A 468 28.69 -29.74 14.26
C VAL A 468 29.33 -30.65 15.30
N ALA A 469 29.72 -30.07 16.44
CA ALA A 469 29.93 -30.78 17.70
C ALA A 469 30.02 -29.75 18.84
N GLY A 470 28.89 -29.39 19.46
CA GLY A 470 28.94 -28.55 20.67
C GLY A 470 27.63 -27.93 21.18
N VAL A 471 26.52 -27.99 20.45
CA VAL A 471 25.32 -27.21 20.83
C VAL A 471 24.34 -27.98 21.74
N VAL A 472 24.36 -29.31 21.74
CA VAL A 472 23.37 -30.12 22.48
C VAL A 472 23.62 -30.11 24.00
N VAL A 473 24.86 -29.91 24.46
CA VAL A 473 25.18 -29.88 25.91
C VAL A 473 24.95 -28.48 26.51
N GLY A 474 25.15 -27.41 25.73
CA GLY A 474 24.97 -26.02 26.21
C GLY A 474 23.52 -25.64 26.48
N LEU A 475 22.58 -26.07 25.61
CA LEU A 475 21.16 -25.74 25.77
C LEU A 475 20.51 -26.48 26.96
N GLY A 476 20.99 -27.68 27.30
CA GLY A 476 20.50 -28.44 28.45
C GLY A 476 20.80 -27.76 29.80
N VAL A 477 21.99 -27.17 29.94
CA VAL A 477 22.41 -26.49 31.18
C VAL A 477 21.69 -25.15 31.36
N ILE A 478 21.49 -24.40 30.27
CA ILE A 478 20.77 -23.12 30.31
C ILE A 478 19.28 -23.34 30.62
N GLY A 479 18.65 -24.36 30.02
CA GLY A 479 17.26 -24.73 30.31
C GLY A 479 17.02 -25.13 31.76
N LEU A 480 17.94 -25.92 32.35
CA LEU A 480 17.88 -26.30 33.77
C LEU A 480 18.05 -25.09 34.71
N GLY A 481 18.91 -24.14 34.36
CA GLY A 481 19.10 -22.89 35.11
C GLY A 481 17.84 -22.01 35.14
N ILE A 482 17.19 -21.82 33.99
CA ILE A 482 15.96 -21.02 33.88
C ILE A 482 14.80 -21.70 34.62
N PHE A 483 14.68 -23.02 34.53
CA PHE A 483 13.64 -23.78 35.23
C PHE A 483 13.76 -23.67 36.75
N PHE A 484 14.99 -23.71 37.30
CA PHE A 484 15.20 -23.56 38.74
C PHE A 484 14.90 -22.14 39.26
N LEU A 485 15.17 -21.11 38.46
CA LEU A 485 14.85 -19.71 38.80
C LEU A 485 13.33 -19.45 38.79
N ILE A 486 12.60 -20.02 37.83
CA ILE A 486 11.13 -19.92 37.78
C ILE A 486 10.50 -20.66 38.96
N ARG A 487 11.02 -21.84 39.32
CA ARG A 487 10.52 -22.62 40.46
C ARG A 487 10.77 -21.91 41.79
N ARG A 488 11.88 -21.18 41.93
CA ARG A 488 12.18 -20.39 43.14
C ARG A 488 11.29 -19.14 43.26
N ARG A 489 10.93 -18.50 42.15
CA ARG A 489 10.02 -17.33 42.13
C ARG A 489 8.56 -17.70 42.43
N ARG A 490 8.11 -18.90 42.07
CA ARG A 490 6.73 -19.36 42.35
C ARG A 490 6.45 -19.67 43.82
N LYS A 491 7.48 -19.85 44.67
CA LYS A 491 7.31 -20.01 46.12
C LYS A 491 7.25 -18.69 46.90
N ALA A 492 7.45 -17.54 46.25
CA ALA A 492 7.45 -16.22 46.89
C ALA A 492 6.16 -15.40 46.67
N LYS A 493 5.09 -16.02 46.13
CA LYS A 493 3.81 -15.34 45.81
C LYS A 493 2.58 -15.92 46.54
N SER A 494 2.73 -16.47 47.75
CA SER A 494 1.59 -16.87 48.59
C SER A 494 1.51 -16.12 49.92
N THR A 495 1.90 -14.85 49.96
CA THR A 495 1.61 -13.99 51.10
C THR A 495 1.44 -12.56 50.59
N ASN A 496 0.19 -12.19 50.30
CA ASN A 496 -0.41 -10.88 50.59
C ASN A 496 -1.70 -10.73 49.78
N GLU A 497 -2.79 -11.22 50.36
CA GLU A 497 -4.14 -10.77 50.05
C GLU A 497 -4.86 -10.67 51.40
N SER A 498 -5.11 -9.44 51.87
CA SER A 498 -6.13 -9.02 52.83
C SER A 498 -5.78 -7.62 53.38
N ALA A 499 -6.51 -6.60 52.94
CA ALA A 499 -6.99 -5.49 53.79
C ALA A 499 -7.72 -4.45 52.93
N GLU A 500 -9.05 -4.58 52.90
CA GLU A 500 -10.01 -3.52 52.63
C GLU A 500 -9.99 -2.51 53.81
N SER A 501 -9.91 -1.20 53.56
CA SER A 501 -10.51 -0.17 54.43
C SER A 501 -10.41 1.27 53.87
N LYS A 502 -11.59 1.88 53.76
CA LYS A 502 -11.98 3.27 54.06
C LYS A 502 -11.50 4.45 53.20
N VAL A 503 -12.54 5.00 52.55
CA VAL A 503 -12.80 6.39 52.16
C VAL A 503 -12.29 7.42 53.17
N HIS A 504 -11.47 8.36 52.70
CA HIS A 504 -11.41 9.72 53.24
C HIS A 504 -11.29 10.72 52.10
N SER A 505 -12.32 11.55 51.97
CA SER A 505 -12.41 12.72 51.10
C SER A 505 -11.53 13.84 51.64
N VAL A 506 -10.52 14.26 50.87
CA VAL A 506 -9.83 15.54 51.06
C VAL A 506 -9.77 16.23 49.72
N GLU A 507 -10.51 17.33 49.66
CA GLU A 507 -10.49 18.33 48.60
C GLU A 507 -9.11 19.00 48.55
N SER A 508 -8.43 18.87 47.42
CA SER A 508 -7.24 19.65 47.11
C SER A 508 -7.22 19.99 45.62
N THR A 509 -7.23 21.29 45.37
CA THR A 509 -7.13 21.93 44.06
C THR A 509 -5.81 21.59 43.36
N PRO A 510 -5.79 21.28 42.05
CA PRO A 510 -4.52 21.09 41.34
C PRO A 510 -3.88 22.44 41.04
N SER A 511 -2.67 22.67 41.55
CA SER A 511 -1.78 23.71 41.05
C SER A 511 -1.12 23.25 39.75
N TYR A 512 -1.24 24.05 38.70
CA TYR A 512 -0.49 23.84 37.46
C TYR A 512 0.94 24.38 37.63
N PRO A 513 1.98 23.67 37.18
CA PRO A 513 3.32 24.24 37.11
C PRO A 513 3.39 25.33 36.05
N ALA A 514 3.97 26.47 36.42
CA ALA A 514 4.13 27.66 35.59
C ALA A 514 5.02 27.38 34.37
N TRP A 515 4.51 27.73 33.19
CA TRP A 515 5.22 27.72 31.93
C TRP A 515 6.26 28.85 31.89
N SER A 516 7.52 28.53 31.60
CA SER A 516 8.60 29.52 31.42
C SER A 516 8.70 29.87 29.93
N PRO A 517 8.66 31.15 29.54
CA PRO A 517 8.81 31.54 28.14
C PRO A 517 10.29 31.42 27.71
N PRO A 518 10.57 31.04 26.44
CA PRO A 518 11.92 31.03 25.92
C PRO A 518 12.49 32.45 25.78
N GLN A 519 13.79 32.53 26.06
CA GLN A 519 14.63 33.73 26.10
C GLN A 519 14.79 34.38 24.72
N GLU A 520 14.55 35.69 24.64
CA GLU A 520 14.69 36.49 23.42
C GLU A 520 16.14 36.68 22.99
N MET A 521 16.38 36.62 21.67
CA MET A 521 17.60 37.09 21.00
C MET A 521 17.24 38.32 20.15
N ALA A 522 18.07 39.36 20.24
CA ALA A 522 17.82 40.67 19.65
C ALA A 522 18.16 40.77 18.15
N GLY A 523 17.18 41.25 17.36
CA GLY A 523 17.34 42.38 16.43
C GLY A 523 17.55 42.13 14.93
N CYS A 524 16.54 42.45 14.09
CA CYS A 524 16.68 43.45 13.00
C CYS A 524 15.34 43.90 12.35
N LYS A 525 15.04 45.21 12.51
CA LYS A 525 14.25 46.19 11.72
C LYS A 525 12.75 45.99 11.33
N PRO A 526 11.97 47.10 11.26
CA PRO A 526 10.50 47.08 11.37
C PRO A 526 9.76 47.00 10.01
N MET A 527 8.66 46.26 9.97
CA MET A 527 7.62 46.35 8.92
C MET A 527 6.55 47.40 9.30
N PRO A 528 5.96 48.10 8.31
CA PRO A 528 4.96 49.16 8.53
C PRO A 528 3.61 48.61 9.04
N PRO A 529 2.76 49.45 9.66
CA PRO A 529 1.55 49.03 10.37
C PRO A 529 0.46 48.50 9.43
N GLU A 530 -0.20 47.41 9.85
CA GLU A 530 -1.37 46.83 9.20
C GLU A 530 -2.53 47.84 9.12
N MET A 531 -3.16 47.91 7.95
CA MET A 531 -4.43 48.61 7.76
C MET A 531 -5.58 47.79 8.36
N GLN A 532 -6.45 48.46 9.12
CA GLN A 532 -7.73 47.93 9.58
C GLN A 532 -8.60 47.52 8.39
N GLY A 533 -8.94 46.23 8.32
CA GLY A 533 -9.91 45.67 7.37
C GLY A 533 -11.33 46.11 7.71
N GLN A 534 -12.00 46.70 6.73
CA GLN A 534 -13.42 47.09 6.77
C GLN A 534 -14.34 45.85 6.84
N SER A 535 -15.39 45.99 7.66
CA SER A 535 -16.54 45.11 7.73
C SER A 535 -17.31 45.08 6.39
N HIS A 536 -17.40 43.91 5.75
CA HIS A 536 -18.33 43.70 4.65
C HIS A 536 -19.34 42.60 4.98
N PHE A 537 -20.57 43.07 5.17
CA PHE A 537 -21.87 42.50 4.82
C PHE A 537 -22.15 41.01 5.06
N VAL A 538 -22.85 40.77 6.16
CA VAL A 538 -23.79 39.65 6.34
C VAL A 538 -24.98 39.88 5.40
N TYR A 539 -25.29 38.91 4.53
CA TYR A 539 -26.59 38.83 3.86
C TYR A 539 -27.45 37.82 4.64
N GLU A 540 -28.40 38.33 5.43
CA GLU A 540 -29.53 37.54 5.94
C GLU A 540 -30.52 37.33 4.80
N MET A 541 -30.93 36.07 4.57
CA MET A 541 -32.08 35.74 3.72
C MET A 541 -33.33 35.67 4.61
N ASP A 542 -34.21 36.65 4.46
CA ASP A 542 -35.60 36.54 4.90
C ASP A 542 -36.43 35.85 3.81
N GLY A 543 -37.16 34.81 4.22
CA GLY A 543 -38.05 34.04 3.36
C GLY A 543 -39.40 34.71 3.19
N ASN A 544 -40.05 34.45 2.05
CA ASN A 544 -41.44 34.00 2.02
C ASN A 544 -41.92 33.59 0.62
N THR A 545 -43.01 32.82 0.60
CA THR A 545 -43.96 32.53 -0.50
C THR A 545 -43.53 31.51 -1.58
N TYR A 546 -44.35 30.57 -2.07
CA TYR A 546 -45.80 30.31 -2.00
C TYR A 546 -46.09 28.87 -2.49
N TYR A 547 -47.11 28.18 -1.94
CA TYR A 547 -47.73 26.99 -2.55
C TYR A 547 -49.07 27.38 -3.18
N PRO A 548 -49.43 26.93 -4.40
CA PRO A 548 -50.78 27.07 -4.91
C PRO A 548 -51.64 25.85 -4.55
N ASN A 549 -52.79 26.10 -3.95
CA ASN A 549 -53.88 25.15 -3.77
C ASN A 549 -54.97 25.52 -4.81
N GLN A 550 -55.26 24.62 -5.76
CA GLN A 550 -56.42 24.73 -6.64
C GLN A 550 -57.61 24.01 -5.99
N GLY A 551 -58.70 24.75 -5.79
CA GLY A 551 -59.98 24.22 -5.31
C GLY A 551 -60.82 23.61 -6.43
N ARG A 552 -61.65 22.63 -6.05
CA ARG A 552 -62.81 22.14 -6.79
C ARG A 552 -63.87 23.24 -6.97
N LYS A 553 -64.37 23.39 -8.19
CA LYS A 553 -65.77 23.20 -8.56
C LYS A 553 -65.87 22.87 -10.03
#